data_AF-A0A956DEL0-F1
#
_entry.id   AF-A0A956DEL0-F1
#
_cell.length_a   1.000
_cell.length_b   1.000
_cell.length_c   1.000
_cell.angle_alpha   90.00
_cell.angle_beta   90.00
_cell.angle_gamma   90.00
#
_symmetry.space_group_name_H-M   'P 1'
#
loop_
_entity.id
_entity.type
_entity.pdbx_description
1 polymer ?
#
loop_
_entity_poly.entity_id
_entity_poly.type
_entity_poly.pdbx_seq_one_letter_code
_entity_poly.pdbx_strand_id
1 'polypeptide(L)'
;MRFEIVTLFPELFDALHVGLLGKAIESSRVEVVTHNPRDYATDKHRSVDDAPYGGGDGMLMMPGPVIDALEALDAARSGPTHRVLMTPQGRRFDQATARRFAAMPSLTLICGRYEGFDER
;
A
#
# COMPACT_ATOMS: atom_id res chain seq x y z
N MET A 1 -9.39 3.90 13.60
CA MET A 1 -8.28 3.11 13.02
C MET A 1 -7.97 3.66 11.64
N ARG A 2 -6.70 3.81 11.27
CA ARG A 2 -6.30 4.44 10.00
C ARG A 2 -5.58 3.45 9.08
N PHE A 3 -6.04 3.35 7.84
CA PHE A 3 -5.43 2.54 6.79
C PHE A 3 -4.75 3.46 5.78
N GLU A 4 -3.47 3.24 5.56
CA GLU A 4 -2.68 3.86 4.49
C GLU A 4 -2.49 2.81 3.40
N ILE A 5 -2.85 3.12 2.17
CA ILE A 5 -2.82 2.17 1.06
C ILE A 5 -1.87 2.69 0.00
N VAL A 6 -0.71 2.07 -0.13
CA VAL A 6 0.27 2.39 -1.16
C VAL A 6 -0.05 1.54 -2.39
N THR A 7 -0.57 2.17 -3.45
CA THR A 7 -1.11 1.50 -4.63
C THR A 7 -0.97 2.35 -5.88
N LEU A 8 -0.70 1.73 -7.03
CA LEU A 8 -0.70 2.43 -8.33
C LEU A 8 -2.12 2.82 -8.82
N PHE A 9 -3.16 2.27 -8.19
CA PHE A 9 -4.57 2.45 -8.59
C PHE A 9 -5.42 2.85 -7.37
N PRO A 10 -5.32 4.11 -6.91
CA PRO A 10 -6.08 4.59 -5.76
C PRO A 10 -7.60 4.49 -5.97
N GLU A 11 -8.08 4.69 -7.20
CA GLU A 11 -9.50 4.72 -7.56
C GLU A 11 -10.22 3.38 -7.31
N LEU A 12 -9.48 2.26 -7.25
CA LEU A 12 -10.06 0.96 -6.88
C LEU A 12 -10.64 0.97 -5.46
N PHE A 13 -10.12 1.83 -4.60
CA PHE A 13 -10.55 1.93 -3.20
C PHE A 13 -11.75 2.85 -3.00
N ASP A 14 -12.22 3.54 -4.04
CA ASP A 14 -13.48 4.29 -4.01
C ASP A 14 -14.66 3.37 -3.67
N ALA A 15 -14.57 2.09 -4.05
CA ALA A 15 -15.55 1.06 -3.70
C ALA A 15 -15.75 0.89 -2.18
N LEU A 16 -14.77 1.29 -1.35
CA LEU A 16 -14.90 1.24 0.11
C LEU A 16 -15.91 2.25 0.66
N HIS A 17 -16.27 3.28 -0.11
CA HIS A 17 -17.27 4.27 0.29
C HIS A 17 -18.72 3.77 0.22
N VAL A 18 -18.93 2.50 -0.14
CA VAL A 18 -20.27 1.90 -0.24
C VAL A 18 -20.59 1.02 0.97
N GLY A 19 -21.86 1.00 1.38
CA GLY A 19 -22.38 0.06 2.38
C GLY A 19 -21.87 0.32 3.80
N LEU A 20 -21.47 -0.75 4.51
CA LEU A 20 -21.03 -0.65 5.91
C LEU A 20 -19.68 0.07 6.06
N LEU A 21 -18.75 -0.16 5.13
CA LEU A 21 -17.45 0.50 5.13
C LEU A 21 -17.59 1.99 4.87
N GLY A 22 -18.42 2.39 3.91
CA GLY A 22 -18.75 3.80 3.65
C GLY A 22 -19.27 4.51 4.89
N LYS A 23 -20.27 3.93 5.56
CA LYS A 23 -20.80 4.47 6.83
C LYS A 23 -19.74 4.58 7.93
N ALA A 24 -18.80 3.63 8.00
CA ALA A 24 -17.71 3.68 8.97
C ALA A 24 -16.70 4.79 8.67
N ILE A 25 -16.44 5.07 7.39
CA ILE A 25 -15.59 6.17 6.93
C ILE A 25 -16.27 7.53 7.18
N GLU A 26 -17.54 7.67 6.78
CA GLU A 26 -18.34 8.89 6.99
C GLU A 26 -18.47 9.27 8.46
N SER A 27 -18.59 8.27 9.35
CA SER A 27 -18.63 8.48 10.80
C SER A 27 -17.24 8.54 11.47
N SER A 28 -16.16 8.62 10.67
CA SER A 28 -14.76 8.71 11.11
C SER A 28 -14.31 7.59 12.06
N ARG A 29 -14.98 6.43 12.04
CA ARG A 29 -14.57 5.24 12.81
C ARG A 29 -13.36 4.56 12.17
N VAL A 30 -13.31 4.61 10.85
CA VAL A 30 -12.20 4.15 10.02
C VAL A 30 -11.78 5.31 9.12
N GLU A 31 -10.50 5.48 8.93
CA GLU A 31 -9.94 6.40 7.93
C GLU A 31 -9.16 5.58 6.91
N VAL A 32 -9.32 5.90 5.63
CA VAL A 32 -8.60 5.25 4.53
C VAL A 32 -7.99 6.35 3.67
N VAL A 33 -6.68 6.27 3.46
CA VAL A 33 -5.93 7.21 2.62
C VAL A 33 -5.07 6.41 1.66
N THR A 34 -5.08 6.79 0.40
CA THR A 34 -4.31 6.14 -0.66
C THR A 34 -3.12 7.00 -1.07
N HIS A 35 -2.00 6.36 -1.37
CA HIS A 35 -0.77 6.99 -1.85
C HIS A 35 -0.34 6.30 -3.13
N ASN A 36 -0.09 7.08 -4.19
CA ASN A 36 0.36 6.51 -5.46
C ASN A 36 1.88 6.66 -5.60
N PRO A 37 2.65 5.55 -5.63
CA PRO A 37 4.10 5.60 -5.89
C PRO A 37 4.45 6.42 -7.14
N ARG A 38 3.58 6.47 -8.14
CA ARG A 38 3.77 7.27 -9.35
C ARG A 38 3.98 8.76 -9.06
N ASP A 39 3.46 9.29 -7.95
CA ASP A 39 3.63 10.69 -7.53
C ASP A 39 5.07 11.01 -7.08
N TYR A 40 5.86 9.97 -6.82
CA TYR A 40 7.24 10.06 -6.34
C TYR A 40 8.28 9.66 -7.40
N ALA A 41 7.83 9.29 -8.59
CA ALA A 41 8.73 9.01 -9.71
C ALA A 41 9.43 10.29 -10.18
N THR A 42 10.73 10.20 -10.46
CA THR A 42 11.61 11.36 -10.74
C THR A 42 11.86 11.61 -12.23
N ASP A 43 11.50 10.64 -13.08
CA ASP A 43 11.66 10.75 -14.53
C ASP A 43 10.42 11.35 -15.22
N LYS A 44 10.61 11.82 -16.46
CA LYS A 44 9.56 12.46 -17.26
C LYS A 44 8.33 11.56 -17.48
N HIS A 45 8.52 10.25 -17.54
CA HIS A 45 7.44 9.29 -17.80
C HIS A 45 6.77 8.78 -16.53
N ARG A 46 7.24 9.22 -15.35
CA ARG A 46 6.77 8.79 -14.04
C ARG A 46 6.78 7.26 -13.94
N SER A 47 7.93 6.68 -14.25
CA SER A 47 8.18 5.24 -14.29
C SER A 47 8.10 4.66 -12.87
N VAL A 48 7.48 3.48 -12.76
CA VAL A 48 7.23 2.82 -11.47
C VAL A 48 7.59 1.33 -11.50
N ASP A 49 8.13 0.87 -12.63
CA ASP A 49 8.54 -0.49 -12.90
C ASP A 49 9.90 -0.52 -13.58
N ASP A 50 10.65 -1.59 -13.32
CA ASP A 50 11.96 -1.83 -13.93
C ASP A 50 12.16 -3.32 -14.18
N ALA A 51 13.06 -3.63 -15.12
CA ALA A 51 13.36 -4.99 -15.51
C ALA A 51 14.09 -5.73 -14.37
N PRO A 52 13.76 -7.01 -14.12
CA PRO A 52 14.46 -7.79 -13.11
C PRO A 52 15.93 -8.03 -13.52
N TYR A 53 16.84 -7.90 -12.56
CA TYR A 53 18.21 -8.35 -12.74
C TYR A 53 18.25 -9.86 -13.02
N GLY A 54 19.05 -10.27 -14.00
CA GLY A 54 19.08 -11.66 -14.48
C GLY A 54 18.13 -11.94 -15.64
N GLY A 55 17.28 -10.98 -16.02
CA GLY A 55 16.31 -11.12 -17.11
C GLY A 55 15.09 -11.98 -16.71
N GLY A 56 14.31 -12.38 -17.71
CA GLY A 56 13.01 -13.02 -17.53
C GLY A 56 11.88 -12.19 -18.14
N ASP A 57 10.69 -12.77 -18.15
CA ASP A 57 9.49 -12.06 -18.58
C ASP A 57 8.93 -11.21 -17.43
N GLY A 58 8.29 -10.09 -17.77
CA GLY A 58 7.66 -9.21 -16.80
C GLY A 58 8.59 -8.14 -16.22
N MET A 59 8.04 -7.36 -15.30
CA MET A 59 8.70 -6.23 -14.64
C MET A 59 8.51 -6.34 -13.13
N LEU A 60 9.33 -5.65 -12.34
CA LEU A 60 9.14 -5.48 -10.90
C LEU A 60 8.77 -4.04 -10.59
N MET A 61 8.04 -3.82 -9.49
CA MET A 61 7.88 -2.49 -8.93
C MET A 61 9.25 -1.89 -8.61
N MET A 62 9.50 -0.66 -9.09
CA MET A 62 10.72 0.08 -8.77
C MET A 62 10.78 0.38 -7.27
N PRO A 63 11.91 0.10 -6.58
CA PRO A 63 12.06 0.45 -5.17
C PRO A 63 11.94 1.95 -4.91
N GLY A 64 12.56 2.79 -5.74
CA GLY A 64 12.64 4.25 -5.51
C GLY A 64 11.27 4.90 -5.24
N PRO A 65 10.34 4.92 -6.22
CA PRO A 65 9.02 5.55 -6.03
C PRO A 65 8.20 4.94 -4.87
N VAL A 66 8.37 3.64 -4.58
CA VAL A 66 7.68 2.97 -3.47
C VAL A 66 8.25 3.39 -2.12
N ILE A 67 9.58 3.44 -1.99
CA ILE A 67 10.27 3.84 -0.76
C ILE A 67 10.02 5.32 -0.48
N ASP A 68 10.15 6.18 -1.50
CA ASP A 68 9.90 7.62 -1.36
C ASP A 68 8.45 7.90 -0.89
N ALA A 69 7.47 7.14 -1.39
CA ALA A 69 6.09 7.22 -0.92
C ALA A 69 5.94 6.83 0.57
N LEU A 70 6.65 5.78 0.99
CA LEU A 70 6.64 5.31 2.38
C LEU A 70 7.36 6.29 3.32
N GLU A 71 8.47 6.88 2.89
CA GLU A 71 9.20 7.90 3.65
C GLU A 71 8.40 9.19 3.79
N ALA A 72 7.74 9.65 2.72
CA ALA A 72 6.84 10.80 2.78
C ALA A 72 5.67 10.55 3.74
N LEU A 73 5.12 9.34 3.74
CA LEU A 73 4.07 8.93 4.67
C LEU A 73 4.57 8.94 6.13
N ASP A 74 5.77 8.44 6.39
CA ASP A 74 6.37 8.46 7.73
C ASP A 74 6.64 9.88 8.23
N ALA A 75 7.08 10.78 7.34
CA ALA A 75 7.33 12.16 7.68
C ALA A 75 6.03 12.93 8.01
N ALA A 76 4.93 12.59 7.35
CA ALA A 76 3.64 13.29 7.52
C ALA A 76 2.84 12.81 8.74
N ARG A 77 3.14 11.64 9.30
CA ARG A 77 2.32 11.00 10.35
C ARG A 77 2.85 11.21 11.76
N SER A 78 1.93 11.23 12.73
CA SER A 78 2.26 11.16 14.16
C SER A 78 2.18 9.71 14.67
N GLY A 79 3.34 9.06 14.76
CA GLY A 79 3.48 7.73 15.38
C GLY A 79 3.55 6.57 14.38
N PRO A 80 3.85 5.35 14.88
CA PRO A 80 4.19 4.22 14.02
C PRO A 80 2.98 3.65 13.28
N THR A 81 3.26 2.94 12.19
CA THR A 81 2.29 2.11 11.45
C THR A 81 2.82 0.70 11.32
N HIS A 82 1.92 -0.28 11.38
CA HIS A 82 2.29 -1.63 11.01
C HIS A 82 2.18 -1.78 9.49
N ARG A 83 3.33 -1.94 8.84
CA ARG A 83 3.42 -2.15 7.39
C ARG A 83 3.16 -3.62 7.05
N VAL A 84 2.35 -3.84 6.02
CA VAL A 84 2.04 -5.16 5.47
C VAL A 84 2.28 -5.10 3.97
N LEU A 85 3.29 -5.85 3.52
CA LEU A 85 3.50 -6.11 2.10
C LEU A 85 2.48 -7.15 1.64
N MET A 86 1.61 -6.79 0.71
CA MET A 86 0.58 -7.68 0.19
C MET A 86 1.19 -8.57 -0.88
N THR A 87 1.43 -9.83 -0.54
CA THR A 87 2.14 -10.78 -1.42
C THR A 87 1.61 -12.22 -1.25
N PRO A 88 1.50 -13.02 -2.33
CA PRO A 88 1.15 -14.44 -2.25
C PRO A 88 2.09 -15.30 -1.39
N GLN A 89 3.36 -14.89 -1.28
CA GLN A 89 4.39 -15.53 -0.46
C GLN A 89 4.18 -15.29 1.05
N GLY A 90 3.29 -14.36 1.41
CA GLY A 90 3.04 -13.96 2.78
C GLY A 90 2.22 -14.96 3.58
N ARG A 91 2.07 -14.68 4.88
CA ARG A 91 1.18 -15.47 5.74
C ARG A 91 -0.26 -15.35 5.25
N ARG A 92 -0.93 -16.49 5.01
CA ARG A 92 -2.36 -16.52 4.68
C ARG A 92 -3.17 -15.73 5.71
N PHE A 93 -3.99 -14.80 5.24
CA PHE A 93 -4.86 -14.01 6.09
C PHE A 93 -5.96 -14.88 6.70
N ASP A 94 -6.18 -14.74 8.00
CA ASP A 94 -7.19 -15.46 8.75
C ASP A 94 -7.85 -14.56 9.81
N GLN A 95 -8.87 -15.10 10.49
CA GLN A 95 -9.65 -14.33 11.46
C GLN A 95 -8.81 -13.90 12.68
N ALA A 96 -7.79 -14.69 13.06
CA ALA A 96 -6.87 -14.32 14.13
C ALA A 96 -6.03 -13.10 13.73
N THR A 97 -5.58 -13.06 12.47
CA THR A 97 -4.88 -11.92 11.88
C THR A 97 -5.76 -10.68 11.87
N ALA A 98 -7.03 -10.82 11.44
CA ALA A 98 -8.00 -9.71 11.43
C ALA A 98 -8.17 -9.09 12.83
N ARG A 99 -8.34 -9.91 13.87
CA ARG A 99 -8.46 -9.43 15.26
C ARG A 99 -7.20 -8.71 15.75
N ARG A 100 -6.02 -9.25 15.44
CA ARG A 100 -4.73 -8.63 15.79
C ARG A 100 -4.56 -7.27 15.11
N PHE A 101 -4.90 -7.19 13.82
CA PHE A 101 -4.84 -5.96 13.04
C PHE A 101 -5.85 -4.92 13.50
N ALA A 102 -7.08 -5.33 13.86
CA ALA A 102 -8.11 -4.41 14.37
C ALA A 102 -7.74 -3.72 15.70
N ALA A 103 -6.80 -4.29 16.47
CA ALA A 103 -6.29 -3.67 17.70
C ALA A 103 -5.21 -2.61 17.45
N MET A 104 -4.72 -2.46 16.20
CA MET A 104 -3.68 -1.50 15.86
C MET A 104 -4.28 -0.13 15.56
N PRO A 105 -3.60 0.97 15.95
CA PRO A 105 -4.09 2.32 15.64
C PRO A 105 -4.03 2.61 14.13
N SER A 106 -3.01 2.09 13.45
CA SER A 106 -2.80 2.30 12.02
C SER A 106 -2.12 1.11 11.34
N LEU A 107 -2.52 0.87 10.08
CA LEU A 107 -1.94 -0.11 9.17
C LEU A 107 -1.55 0.56 7.86
N THR A 108 -0.40 0.18 7.31
CA THR A 108 0.01 0.55 5.96
C THR A 108 0.04 -0.69 5.09
N LEU A 109 -0.80 -0.74 4.07
CA LEU A 109 -0.89 -1.84 3.12
C LEU A 109 -0.15 -1.45 1.86
N ILE A 110 0.86 -2.23 1.48
CA ILE A 110 1.68 -1.99 0.29
C ILE A 110 1.21 -2.97 -0.79
N CYS A 111 0.57 -2.44 -1.82
CA CYS A 111 -0.07 -3.23 -2.89
C CYS A 111 0.87 -3.41 -4.08
N GLY A 112 1.28 -4.65 -4.33
CA GLY A 112 2.12 -5.00 -5.47
C GLY A 112 1.40 -4.93 -6.82
N ARG A 113 2.20 -4.72 -7.86
CA ARG A 113 1.86 -4.87 -9.28
C ARG A 113 3.01 -5.56 -10.00
N TYR A 114 2.80 -5.85 -11.28
CA TYR A 114 3.76 -6.57 -12.11
C TYR A 114 4.09 -7.93 -11.48
N GLU A 115 5.35 -8.39 -11.54
CA GLU A 115 5.79 -9.64 -10.91
C GLU A 115 6.08 -9.51 -9.41
N GLY A 116 5.95 -8.30 -8.84
CA GLY A 116 6.09 -8.05 -7.41
C GLY A 116 7.07 -6.93 -7.09
N PHE A 117 7.88 -7.14 -6.06
CA PHE A 117 8.83 -6.16 -5.52
C PHE A 117 10.25 -6.70 -5.59
N ASP A 118 11.21 -5.78 -5.52
CA ASP A 118 12.57 -6.14 -5.13
C ASP A 118 12.58 -6.74 -3.70
N GLU A 119 13.46 -7.70 -3.45
CA GLU A 119 13.51 -8.46 -2.19
C GLU A 119 14.19 -7.70 -1.03
N ARG A 120 14.94 -6.62 -1.33
CA ARG A 120 15.71 -5.84 -0.34
C ARG A 120 14.85 -5.05 0.65
#